data_AF-A0A131XG61-F1
#
_entry.id   AF-A0A131XG61-F1
#
_cell.length_a   1.000
_cell.length_b   1.000
_cell.length_c   1.000
_cell.angle_alpha   90.00
_cell.angle_beta   90.00
_cell.angle_gamma   90.00
#
_symmetry.space_group_name_H-M   'P 1'
#
loop_
_entity.id
_entity.type
_entity.pdbx_description
1 polymer ?
#
loop_
_entity_poly.entity_id
_entity_poly.type
_entity_poly.pdbx_seq_one_letter_code
_entity_poly.pdbx_strand_id
1 'polypeptide(L)'
;MLLVILLAVTLPLSLAIWSLSVVSSWYTESVAPPTPLRFFFSAFIPILISAWGYKRKSLDLSGALCGLVVGFILTLSSYLFLASLFAFFISSSRATKFRSELKKKFEPDHKEGGQRNWVQVLCNGGIATEFALLYVLECGMG
;
A
#
# COMPACT_ATOMS: atom_id res chain seq x y z
N MET A 1 6.99 -3.50 -21.39
CA MET A 1 5.82 -4.40 -21.39
C MET A 1 5.10 -4.43 -20.04
N LEU A 2 5.78 -4.72 -18.91
CA LEU A 2 5.13 -4.77 -17.58
C LEU A 2 4.35 -3.49 -17.20
N LEU A 3 4.92 -2.31 -17.42
CA LEU A 3 4.25 -1.03 -17.15
C LEU A 3 2.98 -0.85 -18.00
N VAL A 4 3.03 -1.23 -19.28
CA VAL A 4 1.90 -1.14 -20.20
C VAL A 4 0.77 -2.06 -19.75
N ILE A 5 1.09 -3.30 -19.37
CA ILE A 5 0.12 -4.25 -18.81
C ILE A 5 -0.49 -3.71 -17.51
N LEU A 6 0.34 -3.16 -16.62
CA LEU A 6 -0.11 -2.60 -15.36
C LEU A 6 -1.10 -1.44 -15.58
N LEU A 7 -0.77 -0.51 -16.48
CA LEU A 7 -1.66 0.59 -16.85
C LEU A 7 -2.94 0.09 -17.53
N ALA A 8 -2.81 -0.88 -18.45
CA ALA A 8 -3.95 -1.47 -19.16
C ALA A 8 -4.93 -2.21 -18.23
N VAL A 9 -4.49 -2.66 -17.05
CA VAL A 9 -5.37 -3.27 -16.05
C VAL A 9 -5.90 -2.23 -15.06
N THR A 10 -5.02 -1.40 -14.50
CA THR A 10 -5.39 -0.46 -13.43
C THR A 10 -6.27 0.69 -13.90
N LEU A 11 -6.08 1.20 -15.11
CA LEU A 11 -6.91 2.27 -15.67
C LEU A 11 -8.38 1.84 -15.84
N PRO A 12 -8.72 0.78 -16.59
CA PRO A 12 -10.12 0.39 -16.75
C PRO A 12 -10.75 -0.09 -15.44
N LEU A 13 -9.99 -0.79 -14.58
CA LEU A 13 -10.49 -1.22 -13.27
C LEU A 13 -10.84 -0.02 -12.38
N SER A 14 -9.96 0.99 -12.31
CA SER A 14 -10.22 2.20 -11.53
C SER A 14 -11.41 3.00 -12.07
N LEU A 15 -11.56 3.09 -13.40
CA LEU A 15 -12.71 3.74 -14.03
C LEU A 15 -14.02 2.99 -13.77
N ALA A 16 -14.01 1.66 -13.80
CA ALA A 16 -15.19 0.84 -13.51
C ALA A 16 -15.63 0.93 -12.05
N ILE A 17 -14.68 0.90 -11.11
CA ILE A 17 -14.97 1.07 -9.68
C ILE A 17 -15.44 2.49 -9.39
N TRP A 18 -14.84 3.49 -10.04
CA TRP A 18 -15.29 4.87 -9.92
C TRP A 18 -16.71 5.06 -10.46
N SER A 19 -17.04 4.51 -11.65
CA SER A 19 -18.40 4.61 -12.19
C SER A 19 -19.44 3.93 -11.29
N LEU A 20 -19.10 2.78 -10.70
CA LEU A 20 -19.91 2.14 -9.64
C LEU A 20 -20.09 3.05 -8.43
N SER A 21 -19.04 3.74 -7.97
CA SER A 21 -19.13 4.67 -6.85
C SER A 21 -20.04 5.86 -7.15
N VAL A 22 -19.99 6.40 -8.37
CA VAL A 22 -20.88 7.47 -8.83
C VAL A 22 -22.33 6.98 -8.85
N VAL A 23 -22.59 5.81 -9.43
CA VAL A 23 -23.94 5.21 -9.42
C VAL A 23 -24.43 4.98 -7.99
N SER A 24 -23.57 4.51 -7.08
CA SER A 24 -23.94 4.31 -5.68
C SER A 24 -24.28 5.61 -4.94
N SER A 25 -23.62 6.72 -5.29
CA SER A 25 -23.90 8.03 -4.70
C SER A 25 -25.28 8.56 -5.07
N TRP A 26 -25.90 8.08 -6.15
CA TRP A 26 -27.29 8.41 -6.48
C TRP A 26 -28.30 7.79 -5.51
N TYR A 27 -27.91 6.71 -4.81
CA TYR A 27 -28.74 6.04 -3.82
C TYR A 27 -28.38 6.43 -2.38
N THR A 28 -27.16 6.95 -2.17
CA THR A 28 -26.63 7.30 -0.84
C THR A 28 -26.20 8.77 -0.84
N GLU A 29 -27.06 9.66 -0.34
CA GLU A 29 -26.81 11.11 -0.35
C GLU A 29 -25.61 11.57 0.52
N SER A 30 -25.03 10.68 1.33
CA SER A 30 -24.05 11.04 2.36
C SER A 30 -22.58 10.89 1.96
N VAL A 31 -22.24 10.24 0.83
CA VAL A 31 -20.84 9.96 0.46
C VAL A 31 -20.53 10.47 -0.95
N ALA A 32 -19.78 11.57 -1.02
CA ALA A 32 -19.26 12.06 -2.29
C ALA A 32 -18.28 11.03 -2.89
N PRO A 33 -18.44 10.63 -4.17
CA PRO A 33 -17.51 9.70 -4.80
C PRO A 33 -16.13 10.37 -4.93
N PRO A 34 -15.05 9.63 -4.69
CA PRO A 34 -13.71 10.19 -4.82
C PRO A 34 -13.41 10.44 -6.30
N THR A 35 -12.43 11.30 -6.58
CA THR A 35 -12.06 11.60 -7.97
C THR A 35 -11.52 10.35 -8.69
N PRO A 36 -11.72 10.20 -10.01
CA PRO A 36 -11.20 9.05 -10.76
C PRO A 36 -9.69 8.88 -10.62
N LEU A 37 -8.96 10.01 -10.61
CA LEU A 37 -7.51 10.04 -10.42
C LEU A 37 -7.11 9.47 -9.07
N ARG A 38 -7.89 9.75 -8.02
CA ARG A 38 -7.60 9.25 -6.68
C ARG A 38 -7.70 7.73 -6.61
N PHE A 39 -8.75 7.15 -7.21
CA PHE A 39 -8.89 5.70 -7.32
C PHE A 39 -7.78 5.06 -8.18
N PHE A 40 -7.40 5.72 -9.27
CA PHE A 40 -6.29 5.24 -10.09
C PHE A 40 -4.99 5.19 -9.28
N PHE A 41 -4.64 6.28 -8.58
CA PHE A 41 -3.42 6.33 -7.77
C PHE A 41 -3.47 5.38 -6.57
N SER A 42 -4.64 5.20 -5.93
CA SER A 42 -4.79 4.26 -4.82
C SER A 42 -4.60 2.81 -5.24
N ALA A 43 -4.93 2.44 -6.48
CA ALA A 43 -4.59 1.13 -7.04
C ALA A 43 -3.11 1.07 -7.52
N PHE A 44 -2.66 2.09 -8.24
CA PHE A 44 -1.39 2.05 -8.98
C PHE A 44 -0.16 2.16 -8.07
N ILE A 45 -0.15 3.12 -7.13
CA ILE A 45 1.03 3.39 -6.29
C ILE A 45 1.37 2.21 -5.37
N PRO A 46 0.41 1.61 -4.63
CA PRO A 46 0.69 0.44 -3.79
C PRO A 46 1.21 -0.74 -4.58
N ILE A 47 0.71 -0.99 -5.81
CA ILE A 47 1.25 -2.04 -6.68
C ILE A 47 2.73 -1.83 -6.96
N LEU A 48 3.12 -0.60 -7.31
CA LEU A 48 4.53 -0.28 -7.53
C LEU A 48 5.38 -0.46 -6.28
N ILE A 49 4.91 0.01 -5.12
CA ILE A 49 5.65 -0.07 -3.85
C ILE A 49 5.80 -1.52 -3.40
N SER A 50 4.73 -2.32 -3.41
CA SER A 50 4.77 -3.74 -3.01
C SER A 50 5.61 -4.57 -3.98
N ALA A 51 5.49 -4.34 -5.29
CA ALA A 51 6.34 -5.01 -6.28
C ALA A 51 7.82 -4.65 -6.11
N TRP A 52 8.12 -3.37 -5.84
CA TRP A 52 9.47 -2.91 -5.55
C TRP A 52 10.02 -3.54 -4.26
N GLY A 53 9.21 -3.58 -3.19
CA GLY A 53 9.57 -4.19 -1.91
C GLY A 53 9.85 -5.69 -2.03
N TYR A 54 9.01 -6.41 -2.79
CA TYR A 54 9.20 -7.83 -3.09
C TYR A 54 10.49 -8.07 -3.90
N LYS A 55 10.68 -7.32 -5.01
CA LYS A 55 11.89 -7.43 -5.85
C LYS A 55 13.18 -7.13 -5.08
N ARG A 56 13.13 -6.21 -4.11
CA ARG A 56 14.26 -5.85 -3.25
C ARG A 56 14.47 -6.82 -2.08
N LYS A 57 13.68 -7.90 -1.99
CA LYS A 57 13.67 -8.85 -0.86
C LYS A 57 13.44 -8.18 0.50
N SER A 58 12.76 -7.02 0.52
CA SER A 58 12.33 -6.35 1.75
C SER A 58 10.99 -6.88 2.26
N LEU A 59 10.16 -7.44 1.37
CA LEU A 59 8.88 -8.09 1.66
C LEU A 59 8.90 -9.50 1.10
N ASP A 60 8.28 -10.44 1.79
CA ASP A 60 7.89 -11.72 1.19
C ASP A 60 6.57 -11.58 0.41
N LEU A 61 6.08 -12.66 -0.19
CA LEU A 61 4.84 -12.63 -0.97
C LEU A 61 3.62 -12.23 -0.10
N SER A 62 3.55 -12.73 1.12
CA SER A 62 2.45 -12.42 2.04
C SER A 62 2.47 -10.96 2.49
N GLY A 63 3.66 -10.42 2.78
CA GLY A 63 3.89 -9.03 3.12
C GLY A 63 3.60 -8.11 1.94
N ALA A 64 3.95 -8.52 0.71
CA ALA A 64 3.63 -7.76 -0.49
C ALA A 64 2.11 -7.66 -0.69
N LEU A 65 1.37 -8.78 -0.58
CA LEU A 65 -0.10 -8.81 -0.71
C LEU A 65 -0.78 -7.98 0.38
N CYS A 66 -0.38 -8.13 1.64
CA CYS A 66 -0.91 -7.32 2.73
C CYS A 66 -0.57 -5.83 2.54
N GLY A 67 0.65 -5.53 2.10
CA GLY A 67 1.09 -4.17 1.78
C GLY A 67 0.30 -3.51 0.65
N LEU A 68 -0.21 -4.30 -0.31
CA LEU A 68 -1.13 -3.76 -1.34
C LEU A 68 -2.43 -3.26 -0.71
N VAL A 69 -3.03 -4.06 0.18
CA VAL A 69 -4.29 -3.71 0.83
C VAL A 69 -4.11 -2.50 1.75
N VAL A 70 -3.10 -2.53 2.62
CA VAL A 70 -2.76 -1.40 3.51
C VAL A 70 -2.46 -0.15 2.69
N GLY A 71 -1.58 -0.26 1.69
CA GLY A 71 -1.23 0.86 0.83
C GLY A 71 -2.44 1.42 0.07
N PHE A 72 -3.34 0.58 -0.41
CA PHE A 72 -4.58 1.01 -1.08
C PHE A 72 -5.44 1.85 -0.16
N ILE A 73 -5.72 1.37 1.06
CA ILE A 73 -6.56 2.08 2.04
C ILE A 73 -5.92 3.41 2.43
N LEU A 74 -4.62 3.41 2.75
CA LEU A 74 -3.91 4.64 3.11
C LEU A 74 -3.93 5.64 1.96
N THR A 75 -3.65 5.21 0.73
CA THR A 75 -3.65 6.10 -0.45
C THR A 75 -5.04 6.59 -0.77
N LEU A 76 -6.09 5.78 -0.60
CA LEU A 76 -7.47 6.20 -0.81
C LEU A 76 -7.85 7.27 0.21
N SER A 77 -7.48 7.08 1.49
CA SER A 77 -7.74 7.99 2.60
C SER A 77 -6.97 9.31 2.52
N SER A 78 -5.63 9.27 2.53
CA SER A 78 -4.75 10.44 2.41
C SER A 78 -3.37 10.06 1.86
N TYR A 79 -2.87 10.80 0.87
CA TYR A 79 -1.50 10.63 0.38
C TYR A 79 -0.44 10.79 1.49
N LEU A 80 -0.72 11.59 2.52
CA LEU A 80 0.20 11.79 3.65
C LEU A 80 0.34 10.54 4.53
N PHE A 81 -0.73 9.76 4.69
CA PHE A 81 -0.69 8.50 5.44
C PHE A 81 0.18 7.48 4.71
N LEU A 82 0.01 7.36 3.39
CA LEU A 82 0.88 6.53 2.57
C LEU A 82 2.33 7.02 2.63
N ALA A 83 2.57 8.32 2.48
CA ALA A 83 3.92 8.89 2.47
C ALA A 83 4.66 8.60 3.78
N SER A 84 3.97 8.72 4.93
CA SER A 84 4.51 8.40 6.25
C SER A 84 4.92 6.93 6.36
N LEU A 85 4.01 6.00 5.98
CA LEU A 85 4.30 4.57 6.00
C LEU A 85 5.44 4.22 5.02
N PHE A 86 5.45 4.83 3.83
CA PHE A 86 6.47 4.58 2.82
C PHE A 86 7.84 5.10 3.24
N ALA A 87 7.91 6.28 3.86
CA ALA A 87 9.14 6.82 4.43
C ALA A 87 9.70 5.87 5.51
N PHE A 88 8.85 5.38 6.42
CA PHE A 88 9.22 4.35 7.40
C PHE A 88 9.69 3.06 6.72
N PHE A 89 8.98 2.58 5.69
CA PHE A 89 9.33 1.36 4.97
C PHE A 89 10.71 1.47 4.31
N ILE A 90 11.04 2.61 3.69
CA ILE A 90 12.35 2.85 3.07
C ILE A 90 13.43 2.91 4.15
N SER A 91 13.25 3.75 5.18
CA SER A 91 14.27 3.98 6.22
C SER A 91 14.59 2.69 6.96
N SER A 92 13.55 1.98 7.43
CA SER A 92 13.71 0.69 8.10
C SER A 92 14.33 -0.36 7.19
N SER A 93 13.97 -0.42 5.89
CA SER A 93 14.56 -1.39 4.96
C SER A 93 16.06 -1.15 4.75
N ARG A 94 16.49 0.12 4.72
CA ARG A 94 17.92 0.46 4.65
C ARG A 94 18.64 0.09 5.94
N ALA A 95 18.03 0.35 7.09
CA ALA A 95 18.58 -0.02 8.39
C ALA A 95 18.70 -1.55 8.56
N THR A 96 17.73 -2.33 8.08
CA THR A 96 17.79 -3.79 8.11
C THR A 96 18.96 -4.33 7.29
N LYS A 97 19.18 -3.79 6.08
CA LYS A 97 20.26 -4.20 5.16
C LYS A 97 21.64 -3.70 5.59
N PHE A 98 21.71 -2.68 6.45
CA PHE A 98 22.98 -2.17 6.93
C PHE A 98 23.73 -3.26 7.71
N ARG A 99 24.96 -3.56 7.24
CA ARG A 99 25.85 -4.61 7.79
C ARG A 99 25.18 -5.99 7.92
N SER A 100 24.33 -6.37 6.98
CA SER A 100 23.65 -7.68 6.99
C SER A 100 24.62 -8.86 7.05
N GLU A 101 25.78 -8.78 6.40
CA GLU A 101 26.81 -9.83 6.44
C GLU A 101 27.37 -10.09 7.84
N LEU A 102 27.40 -9.08 8.70
CA LEU A 102 27.79 -9.26 10.09
C LEU A 102 26.65 -9.91 10.88
N LYS A 103 25.41 -9.45 10.67
CA LYS A 103 24.21 -9.98 11.33
C LYS A 103 24.00 -11.48 11.04
N LYS A 104 24.28 -11.92 9.80
CA LYS A 104 24.27 -13.34 9.41
C LYS A 104 25.11 -14.25 10.32
N LYS A 105 26.19 -13.75 10.91
CA LYS A 105 27.05 -14.54 11.80
C LYS A 105 26.44 -14.74 13.19
N PHE A 106 25.51 -13.89 13.60
CA PHE A 106 24.93 -13.87 14.94
C PHE A 106 23.44 -14.26 14.95
N GLU A 107 22.74 -14.11 13.82
CA GLU A 107 21.32 -14.43 13.67
C GLU A 107 21.15 -15.74 12.88
N PRO A 108 20.78 -16.86 13.54
CA PRO A 108 20.58 -18.15 12.85
C PRO A 108 19.43 -18.10 11.84
N ASP A 109 18.42 -17.25 12.07
CA ASP A 109 17.24 -17.08 11.19
C ASP A 109 17.35 -15.89 10.24
N HIS A 110 18.57 -15.49 9.87
CA HIS A 110 18.77 -14.31 9.03
C HIS A 110 18.14 -14.47 7.64
N LYS A 111 17.10 -13.68 7.35
CA LYS A 111 16.47 -13.62 6.04
C LYS A 111 17.17 -12.60 5.15
N GLU A 112 17.55 -13.01 3.95
CA GLU A 112 18.14 -12.11 2.96
C GLU A 112 17.22 -10.91 2.69
N GLY A 113 17.73 -9.69 2.93
CA GLY A 113 16.98 -8.45 2.75
C GLY A 113 16.01 -8.12 3.88
N GLY A 114 15.88 -8.99 4.89
CA GLY A 114 14.98 -8.80 6.03
C GLY A 114 13.51 -8.90 5.63
N GLN A 115 13.15 -9.89 4.82
CA GLN A 115 11.82 -10.09 4.26
C GLN A 115 10.73 -10.05 5.34
N ARG A 116 9.90 -9.01 5.28
CA ARG A 116 8.77 -8.82 6.20
C ARG A 116 7.53 -9.55 5.67
N ASN A 117 6.85 -10.25 6.57
CA ASN A 117 5.61 -10.97 6.29
C ASN A 117 4.37 -10.10 6.54
N TRP A 118 3.20 -10.63 6.23
CA TRP A 118 1.92 -9.95 6.45
C TRP A 118 1.70 -9.51 7.91
N VAL A 119 2.13 -10.31 8.90
CA VAL A 119 2.02 -9.97 10.32
C VAL A 119 2.80 -8.70 10.62
N GLN A 120 4.05 -8.61 10.17
CA GLN A 120 4.86 -7.42 10.38
C GLN A 120 4.32 -6.20 9.63
N VAL A 121 3.70 -6.39 8.46
CA VAL A 121 3.04 -5.29 7.75
C VAL A 121 1.86 -4.76 8.57
N LEU A 122 1.01 -5.64 9.11
CA LEU A 122 -0.09 -5.24 9.98
C LEU A 122 0.39 -4.63 11.31
N CYS A 123 1.45 -5.13 11.92
CA CYS A 123 2.00 -4.52 13.14
C CYS A 123 2.49 -3.09 12.90
N ASN A 124 3.08 -2.81 11.72
CA ASN A 124 3.60 -1.48 11.40
C ASN A 124 2.56 -0.53 10.80
N GLY A 125 1.56 -1.06 10.08
CA GLY A 125 0.59 -0.27 9.31
C GLY A 125 -0.87 -0.42 9.75
N GLY A 126 -1.18 -1.34 10.67
CA GLY A 126 -2.56 -1.68 11.05
C GLY A 126 -3.30 -0.53 11.71
N ILE A 127 -2.73 0.07 12.77
CA ILE A 127 -3.33 1.23 13.44
C ILE A 127 -3.47 2.42 12.47
N ALA A 128 -2.48 2.65 11.61
CA ALA A 128 -2.58 3.68 10.57
C ALA A 128 -3.71 3.38 9.58
N THR A 129 -3.95 2.12 9.24
CA THR A 129 -5.04 1.67 8.36
C THR A 129 -6.40 1.89 9.03
N GLU A 130 -6.50 1.59 10.32
CA GLU A 130 -7.71 1.84 11.11
C GLU A 130 -8.04 3.34 11.15
N PHE A 131 -7.07 4.20 11.48
CA PHE A 131 -7.26 5.65 11.42
C PHE A 131 -7.56 6.16 10.01
N ALA A 132 -6.99 5.55 8.98
CA ALA A 132 -7.30 5.91 7.59
C ALA A 132 -8.76 5.59 7.22
N LEU A 133 -9.30 4.48 7.71
CA LEU A 133 -10.72 4.14 7.53
C LEU A 133 -11.63 5.11 8.28
N LEU A 134 -11.31 5.42 9.55
CA LEU A 134 -12.05 6.42 10.33
C LEU A 134 -12.02 7.80 9.66
N TYR A 135 -10.86 8.22 9.15
CA TYR A 135 -10.72 9.46 8.40
C TYR A 135 -11.61 9.49 7.15
N VAL A 136 -11.70 8.38 6.41
CA VAL A 136 -12.61 8.28 5.26
C VAL A 136 -14.08 8.41 5.67
N LEU A 137 -14.46 7.85 6.82
CA LEU A 137 -15.84 7.91 7.32
C LEU A 137 -16.22 9.30 7.86
N GLU A 138 -15.32 9.98 8.57
CA GLU A 138 -15.60 11.25 9.24
C GLU A 138 -15.29 12.48 8.36
N CYS A 139 -14.18 12.43 7.62
CA CYS A 139 -13.68 13.56 6.83
C CYS A 139 -13.86 13.36 5.32
N GLY A 140 -14.17 12.14 4.89
CA GLY A 140 -14.21 11.77 3.47
C GLY A 140 -12.85 11.37 2.90
N MET A 141 -12.85 10.97 1.63
CA MET A 141 -11.62 10.66 0.90
C MET A 141 -10.94 11.96 0.44
N GLY A 142 -9.71 12.22 0.89
CA GLY A 142 -8.96 13.46 0.64
C GLY A 142 -7.70 13.26 -0.19
#